data_AF-A0A8J8E3N7-F1
#
_entry.id   AF-A0A8J8E3N7-F1
#
_cell.length_a   1.000
_cell.length_b   1.000
_cell.length_c   1.000
_cell.angle_alpha   90.00
_cell.angle_beta   90.00
_cell.angle_gamma   90.00
#
_symmetry.space_group_name_H-M   'P 1'
#
loop_
_entity.id
_entity.type
_entity.pdbx_description
1 polymer ?
#
loop_
_entity_poly.entity_id
_entity_poly.type
_entity_poly.pdbx_seq_one_letter_code
_entity_poly.pdbx_strand_id
1 'polypeptide(L)'
;MSFRSMKFWLPIIIYMLSIAPALAVTFSWSGALEVGQSITVNNLTLTVDQNNRTGQLALIVQNGSSILALIQGNGSTKAGNLSISFIAFNGKGYITINGPELFTVGQLSSANSALLTENERLKEQVENLTREISALKNENAKLKAQVNSLEKENSQLKEKLKSRPNIAELNARIVNLTKQNRALKAELANLTNKYNQLKAKADFLSQQNEEYRQIIQQVMNEQSSQSKQSYIEKAKKERLVGSVLLKGLTASLVVVGLVGYGLYRAKRRHEFAGL
;
A
#
# COMPACT_ATOMS: atom_id res chain seq x y z
N MET A 1 37.53 -15.02 61.95
CA MET A 1 36.23 -14.42 62.34
C MET A 1 35.94 -14.84 63.78
N SER A 2 36.14 -13.95 64.74
CA SER A 2 35.90 -14.27 66.16
C SER A 2 34.40 -14.27 66.42
N PHE A 3 33.85 -15.42 66.83
CA PHE A 3 32.51 -15.50 67.40
C PHE A 3 32.51 -14.69 68.71
N ARG A 4 31.91 -13.50 68.66
CA ARG A 4 31.61 -12.71 69.86
C ARG A 4 30.54 -13.49 70.62
N SER A 5 30.90 -13.97 71.80
CA SER A 5 30.01 -14.75 72.66
C SER A 5 28.73 -13.96 72.94
N MET A 6 27.60 -14.52 72.53
CA MET A 6 26.27 -14.01 72.81
C MET A 6 25.98 -14.30 74.29
N LYS A 7 26.47 -13.43 75.18
CA LYS A 7 26.19 -13.48 76.61
C LYS A 7 24.72 -13.11 76.80
N PHE A 8 23.89 -14.13 77.05
CA PHE A 8 22.54 -13.95 77.57
C PHE A 8 22.61 -13.15 78.86
N TRP A 9 22.10 -11.93 78.83
CA TRP A 9 22.00 -11.05 79.98
C TRP A 9 20.61 -11.26 80.60
N LEU A 10 20.56 -11.74 81.83
CA LEU A 10 19.33 -11.82 82.62
C LEU A 10 19.02 -10.40 83.14
N PRO A 11 17.91 -9.76 82.72
CA PRO A 11 17.49 -8.51 83.35
C PRO A 11 17.09 -8.80 84.80
N ILE A 12 17.79 -8.19 85.75
CA ILE A 12 17.34 -8.17 87.14
C ILE A 12 16.20 -7.16 87.22
N ILE A 13 14.96 -7.63 87.12
CA ILE A 13 13.76 -6.81 87.33
C ILE A 13 13.55 -6.72 88.84
N ILE A 14 14.05 -5.65 89.46
CA ILE A 14 13.78 -5.36 90.88
C ILE A 14 12.53 -4.47 90.96
N TYR A 15 11.39 -5.06 91.32
CA TYR A 15 10.21 -4.29 91.76
C TYR A 15 10.45 -3.81 93.20
N MET A 16 10.95 -2.59 93.38
CA MET A 16 10.97 -1.95 94.71
C MET A 16 9.70 -1.13 94.90
N LEU A 17 8.76 -1.68 95.68
CA LEU A 17 7.57 -0.98 96.14
C LEU A 17 7.92 -0.27 97.46
N SER A 18 8.53 0.92 97.40
CA SER A 18 8.81 1.69 98.63
C SER A 18 7.54 2.38 99.12
N ILE A 19 6.85 1.77 100.08
CA ILE A 19 5.69 2.35 100.75
C ILE A 19 6.19 3.28 101.87
N ALA A 20 6.33 4.56 101.56
CA ALA A 20 6.35 5.66 102.53
C ALA A 20 5.00 6.42 102.42
N PRO A 21 4.53 7.14 103.45
CA PRO A 21 3.10 7.42 103.67
C PRO A 21 2.46 8.53 102.79
N ALA A 22 2.93 8.69 101.56
CA ALA A 22 2.26 9.45 100.51
C ALA A 22 2.34 8.64 99.20
N LEU A 23 1.32 7.82 98.92
CA LEU A 23 1.35 6.76 97.91
C LEU A 23 1.33 7.31 96.47
N ALA A 24 2.49 7.64 95.92
CA ALA A 24 2.71 7.64 94.47
C ALA A 24 3.40 6.32 94.10
N VAL A 25 2.69 5.46 93.36
CA VAL A 25 3.30 4.26 92.77
C VAL A 25 4.31 4.71 91.73
N THR A 26 5.56 4.25 91.84
CA THR A 26 6.61 4.54 90.86
C THR A 26 7.04 3.23 90.21
N PHE A 27 7.13 3.25 88.88
CA PHE A 27 7.64 2.13 88.10
C PHE A 27 9.12 2.37 87.84
N SER A 28 9.94 1.34 88.04
CA SER A 28 11.39 1.41 87.87
C SER A 28 11.88 0.27 86.97
N TRP A 29 12.84 0.60 86.12
CA TRP A 29 13.60 -0.37 85.34
C TRP A 29 15.08 -0.04 85.49
N SER A 30 15.92 -1.07 85.65
CA SER A 30 17.36 -0.90 85.61
C SER A 30 18.00 -1.94 84.72
N GLY A 31 19.00 -1.53 83.96
CA GLY A 31 19.79 -2.47 83.18
C GLY A 31 21.13 -1.95 82.72
N ALA A 32 21.95 -2.85 82.20
CA ALA A 32 23.29 -2.56 81.73
C ALA A 32 23.34 -2.66 80.21
N LEU A 33 23.91 -1.66 79.56
CA LEU A 33 24.17 -1.63 78.13
C LEU A 33 25.67 -1.48 77.86
N GLU A 34 26.12 -2.18 76.83
CA GLU A 34 27.47 -2.04 76.28
C GLU A 34 27.51 -0.90 75.25
N VAL A 35 28.72 -0.44 74.92
CA VAL A 35 28.94 0.58 73.89
C VAL A 35 28.32 0.14 72.57
N GLY A 36 27.50 1.01 71.98
CA GLY A 36 26.76 0.78 70.73
C GLY A 36 25.44 0.03 70.90
N GLN A 37 25.05 -0.36 72.13
CA GLN A 37 23.73 -0.91 72.40
C GLN A 37 22.71 0.18 72.69
N SER A 38 21.49 -0.07 72.26
CA SER A 38 20.34 0.81 72.47
C SER A 38 19.15 0.06 73.03
N ILE A 39 18.37 0.74 73.85
CA ILE A 39 17.04 0.30 74.28
C ILE A 39 16.00 1.35 73.87
N THR A 40 14.80 0.89 73.58
CA THR A 40 13.64 1.74 73.37
C THR A 40 12.80 1.75 74.64
N VAL A 41 12.37 2.93 75.08
CA VAL A 41 11.55 3.11 76.27
C VAL A 41 10.39 4.01 75.88
N ASN A 42 9.20 3.43 75.72
CA ASN A 42 8.08 4.08 75.02
C ASN A 42 8.54 4.60 73.64
N ASN A 43 8.59 5.93 73.46
CA ASN A 43 9.03 6.58 72.22
C ASN A 43 10.49 7.07 72.28
N LEU A 44 11.19 6.84 73.38
CA LEU A 44 12.57 7.24 73.56
C LEU A 44 13.51 6.13 73.13
N THR A 45 14.65 6.50 72.54
CA THR A 45 15.78 5.61 72.32
C THR A 45 16.93 6.05 73.19
N LEU A 46 17.43 5.14 74.02
CA LEU A 46 18.56 5.35 74.92
C LEU A 46 19.73 4.53 74.40
N THR A 47 20.80 5.20 74.00
CA THR A 47 21.99 4.56 73.41
C THR A 47 23.21 4.86 74.26
N VAL A 48 23.96 3.82 74.64
CA VAL A 48 25.26 3.99 75.29
C VAL A 48 26.32 4.11 74.21
N ASP A 49 27.04 5.21 74.22
CA ASP A 49 28.13 5.47 73.29
C ASP A 49 29.41 5.85 74.06
N GLN A 50 30.54 5.91 73.35
CA GLN A 50 31.85 6.20 73.93
C GLN A 50 32.54 7.32 73.16
N ASN A 51 33.08 8.30 73.89
CA ASN A 51 33.95 9.30 73.30
C ASN A 51 35.27 8.64 72.85
N ASN A 52 35.50 8.59 71.54
CA ASN A 52 36.67 7.96 70.94
C ASN A 52 38.03 8.58 71.34
N ARG A 53 38.04 9.81 71.88
CA ARG A 53 39.27 10.48 72.33
C ARG A 53 39.57 10.24 73.81
N THR A 54 38.54 10.26 74.66
CA THR A 54 38.70 10.19 76.13
C THR A 54 38.37 8.83 76.71
N GLY A 55 37.74 7.94 75.93
CA GLY A 55 37.21 6.66 76.40
C GLY A 55 36.00 6.80 77.33
N GLN A 56 35.51 8.02 77.57
CA GLN A 56 34.41 8.26 78.50
C GLN A 56 33.08 7.80 77.88
N LEU A 57 32.30 7.03 78.64
CA LEU A 57 30.96 6.63 78.24
C LEU A 57 29.98 7.78 78.36
N ALA A 58 29.01 7.82 77.45
CA ALA A 58 27.90 8.73 77.49
C ALA A 58 26.59 8.01 77.16
N LEU A 59 25.50 8.48 77.77
CA LEU A 59 24.15 8.08 77.39
C LEU A 59 23.54 9.15 76.49
N ILE A 60 23.13 8.76 75.30
CA ILE A 60 22.38 9.59 74.37
C ILE A 60 20.90 9.23 74.49
N VAL A 61 20.05 10.20 74.83
CA VAL A 61 18.60 10.04 74.90
C VAL A 61 17.97 10.76 73.73
N GLN A 62 17.25 10.03 72.89
CA GLN A 62 16.66 10.53 71.64
C GLN A 62 15.16 10.26 71.58
N ASN A 63 14.44 11.09 70.85
CA ASN A 63 13.08 10.82 70.39
C ASN A 63 13.05 11.01 68.86
N GLY A 64 12.95 9.91 68.13
CA GLY A 64 13.19 9.90 66.68
C GLY A 64 14.59 10.44 66.36
N SER A 65 14.66 11.48 65.53
CA SER A 65 15.92 12.13 65.12
C SER A 65 16.40 13.23 66.08
N SER A 66 15.63 13.57 67.12
CA SER A 66 15.97 14.66 68.05
C SER A 66 16.71 14.14 69.27
N ILE A 67 17.89 14.68 69.56
CA ILE A 67 18.61 14.42 70.82
C ILE A 67 17.97 15.27 71.92
N LEU A 68 17.41 14.61 72.93
CA LEU A 68 16.79 15.26 74.08
C LEU A 68 17.78 15.51 75.22
N ALA A 69 18.71 14.57 75.42
CA ALA A 69 19.74 14.71 76.45
C ALA A 69 21.00 13.91 76.09
N LEU A 70 22.14 14.39 76.59
CA LEU A 70 23.43 13.70 76.55
C LEU A 70 24.02 13.73 77.96
N ILE A 71 24.17 12.56 78.57
CA ILE A 71 24.78 12.43 79.89
C ILE A 71 26.19 11.85 79.71
N GLN A 72 27.24 12.64 79.95
CA GLN A 72 28.62 12.17 79.89
C GLN A 72 29.09 11.72 81.28
N GLY A 73 29.63 10.51 81.40
CA GLY A 73 30.07 9.96 82.69
C GLY A 73 28.88 9.50 83.55
N ASN A 74 28.73 10.09 84.74
CA ASN A 74 27.64 9.76 85.66
C ASN A 74 26.69 10.95 85.78
N GLY A 75 25.38 10.71 85.73
CA GLY A 75 24.41 11.77 85.86
C GLY A 75 22.98 11.30 85.69
N SER A 76 22.04 12.24 85.72
CA SER A 76 20.64 11.97 85.48
C SER A 76 20.00 13.08 84.65
N THR A 77 18.91 12.75 83.96
CA THR A 77 18.11 13.66 83.17
C THR A 77 16.63 13.30 83.27
N LYS A 78 15.77 14.25 82.91
CA LYS A 78 14.34 14.00 82.72
C LYS A 78 14.01 14.08 81.24
N ALA A 79 13.30 13.07 80.75
CA ALA A 79 12.78 13.03 79.39
C ALA A 79 11.28 12.71 79.45
N GLY A 80 10.44 13.74 79.24
CA GLY A 80 9.01 13.64 79.52
C GLY A 80 8.75 13.34 81.01
N ASN A 81 7.92 12.33 81.28
CA ASN A 81 7.57 11.90 82.64
C ASN A 81 8.59 10.91 83.25
N LEU A 82 9.67 10.60 82.52
CA LEU A 82 10.67 9.63 82.96
C LEU A 82 11.90 10.34 83.52
N SER A 83 12.37 9.86 84.67
CA SER A 83 13.67 10.22 85.25
C SER A 83 14.68 9.13 84.93
N ILE A 84 15.69 9.46 84.16
CA ILE A 84 16.70 8.53 83.64
C ILE A 84 18.03 8.86 84.31
N SER A 85 18.65 7.86 84.93
CA SER A 85 19.97 7.95 85.54
C SER A 85 20.93 7.05 84.78
N PHE A 86 22.17 7.51 84.65
CA PHE A 86 23.24 6.82 83.96
C PHE A 86 24.49 6.79 84.82
N ILE A 87 25.08 5.61 84.95
CA ILE A 87 26.34 5.38 85.65
C ILE A 87 27.26 4.60 84.73
N ALA A 88 28.41 5.18 84.42
CA ALA A 88 29.49 4.51 83.71
C ALA A 88 30.33 3.70 84.70
N PHE A 89 30.35 2.37 84.56
CA PHE A 89 31.15 1.50 85.41
C PHE A 89 31.68 0.29 84.62
N ASN A 90 32.98 0.01 84.75
CA ASN A 90 33.65 -1.14 84.12
C ASN A 90 33.37 -1.30 82.61
N GLY A 91 33.41 -0.19 81.85
CA GLY A 91 33.16 -0.19 80.41
C GLY A 91 31.71 -0.44 80.00
N LYS A 92 30.77 -0.45 80.96
CA LYS A 92 29.34 -0.59 80.74
C LYS A 92 28.59 0.62 81.26
N GLY A 93 27.49 0.93 80.59
CA GLY A 93 26.53 1.93 81.00
C GLY A 93 25.39 1.31 81.79
N TYR A 94 25.28 1.62 83.08
CA TYR A 94 24.16 1.22 83.92
C TYR A 94 23.11 2.32 83.88
N ILE A 95 21.90 1.94 83.46
CA ILE A 95 20.79 2.87 83.27
C ILE A 95 19.70 2.49 84.26
N THR A 96 19.17 3.49 84.96
CA THR A 96 17.99 3.35 85.82
C THR A 96 16.93 4.34 85.36
N ILE A 97 15.72 3.86 85.13
CA ILE A 97 14.59 4.64 84.61
C ILE A 97 13.47 4.56 85.62
N ASN A 98 12.96 5.71 86.04
CA ASN A 98 11.83 5.81 86.95
C ASN A 98 10.72 6.63 86.31
N GLY A 99 9.49 6.15 86.39
CA GLY A 99 8.30 6.82 85.85
C GLY A 99 7.10 6.72 86.80
N PRO A 100 6.20 7.70 86.79
CA PRO A 100 4.94 7.63 87.54
C PRO A 100 3.92 6.68 86.86
N GLU A 101 4.11 6.38 85.57
CA GLU A 101 3.25 5.49 84.78
C GLU A 101 4.03 4.27 84.29
N LEU A 102 3.33 3.19 83.99
CA LEU A 102 3.90 1.97 83.43
C LEU A 102 4.53 2.29 82.05
N PHE A 103 5.73 1.78 81.79
CA PHE A 103 6.43 1.94 80.52
C PHE A 103 6.99 0.61 80.03
N THR A 104 7.22 0.50 78.73
CA THR A 104 7.82 -0.70 78.11
C THR A 104 9.26 -0.43 77.73
N VAL A 105 10.13 -1.43 77.91
CA VAL A 105 11.54 -1.40 77.49
C VAL A 105 11.78 -2.48 76.45
N GLY A 106 12.24 -2.10 75.26
CA GLY A 106 12.58 -3.01 74.15
C GLY A 106 14.05 -2.86 73.70
N GLN A 107 14.59 -3.84 72.98
CA GLN A 107 15.90 -3.73 72.34
C GLN A 107 15.74 -3.72 70.82
N LEU A 108 16.33 -2.71 70.16
CA LEU A 108 16.47 -2.70 68.71
C LEU A 108 17.85 -3.27 68.35
N SER A 109 17.90 -4.51 67.86
CA SER A 109 19.18 -5.12 67.47
C SER A 109 19.61 -4.64 66.08
N SER A 110 20.91 -4.57 65.84
CA SER A 110 21.49 -4.20 64.53
C SER A 110 20.97 -5.09 63.39
N ALA A 111 20.62 -6.34 63.67
CA ALA A 111 20.05 -7.26 62.69
C ALA A 111 18.69 -6.78 62.17
N ASN A 112 17.84 -6.17 63.02
CA ASN A 112 16.54 -5.66 62.60
C ASN A 112 16.69 -4.45 61.65
N SER A 113 17.67 -3.59 61.87
CA SER A 113 17.94 -2.45 60.97
C SER A 113 18.43 -2.89 59.58
N ALA A 114 19.28 -3.93 59.52
CA ALA A 114 19.74 -4.49 58.27
C ALA A 114 18.60 -5.15 57.47
N LEU A 115 17.69 -5.86 58.16
CA LEU A 115 16.52 -6.49 57.55
C LEU A 115 15.50 -5.48 56.99
N LEU A 116 15.35 -4.33 57.63
CA LEU A 116 14.50 -3.25 57.11
C LEU A 116 15.06 -2.66 55.82
N THR A 117 16.37 -2.37 55.80
CA THR A 117 17.06 -1.83 54.62
C THR A 117 16.96 -2.80 53.43
N GLU A 118 17.18 -4.09 53.67
CA GLU A 118 17.07 -5.10 52.62
C GLU A 118 15.64 -5.25 52.09
N ASN A 119 14.63 -5.11 52.95
CA ASN A 119 13.23 -5.10 52.52
C ASN A 119 12.89 -3.92 51.61
N GLU A 120 13.40 -2.72 51.91
CA GLU A 120 13.20 -1.55 51.05
C GLU A 120 13.86 -1.76 49.68
N ARG A 121 15.09 -2.26 49.68
CA ARG A 121 15.83 -2.59 48.44
C ARG A 121 15.07 -3.62 47.58
N LEU A 122 14.52 -4.66 48.21
CA LEU A 122 13.74 -5.69 47.50
C LEU A 122 12.43 -5.12 46.94
N LYS A 123 11.75 -4.22 47.67
CA LYS A 123 10.54 -3.54 47.16
C LYS A 123 10.84 -2.72 45.91
N GLU A 124 11.92 -1.95 45.91
CA GLU A 124 12.33 -1.16 44.74
C GLU A 124 12.64 -2.07 43.54
N GLN A 125 13.32 -3.20 43.76
CA GLN A 125 13.57 -4.18 42.71
C GLN A 125 12.28 -4.76 42.13
N VAL A 126 11.31 -5.11 42.97
CA VAL A 126 10.01 -5.63 42.54
C VAL A 126 9.25 -4.59 41.73
N GLU A 127 9.24 -3.32 42.14
CA GLU A 127 8.61 -2.25 41.36
C GLU A 127 9.26 -2.09 39.98
N ASN A 128 10.59 -2.08 39.92
CA ASN A 128 11.31 -1.93 38.65
C ASN A 128 11.06 -3.10 37.69
N LEU A 129 11.11 -4.34 38.20
CA LEU A 129 10.78 -5.53 37.41
C LEU A 129 9.31 -5.51 36.93
N THR A 130 8.40 -5.01 37.76
CA THR A 130 6.98 -4.88 37.38
C THR A 130 6.80 -3.90 36.22
N ARG A 131 7.52 -2.77 36.24
CA ARG A 131 7.52 -1.79 35.13
C ARG A 131 8.10 -2.40 33.85
N GLU A 132 9.21 -3.13 33.95
CA GLU A 132 9.85 -3.79 32.82
C GLU A 132 8.94 -4.86 32.18
N ILE A 133 8.31 -5.72 32.99
CA ILE A 133 7.34 -6.71 32.51
C ILE A 133 6.17 -6.03 31.78
N SER A 134 5.66 -4.91 32.30
CA SER A 134 4.60 -4.15 31.66
C SER A 134 5.02 -3.59 30.30
N ALA A 135 6.24 -3.03 30.21
CA ALA A 135 6.80 -2.53 28.96
C ALA A 135 6.97 -3.65 27.91
N LEU A 136 7.56 -4.79 28.30
CA LEU A 136 7.74 -5.95 27.42
C LEU A 136 6.40 -6.52 26.95
N LYS A 137 5.38 -6.55 27.80
CA LYS A 137 4.04 -7.01 27.43
C LYS A 137 3.42 -6.12 26.35
N ASN A 138 3.59 -4.80 26.47
CA ASN A 138 3.11 -3.83 25.47
C ASN A 138 3.87 -3.97 24.14
N GLU A 139 5.18 -4.13 24.19
CA GLU A 139 6.00 -4.36 22.99
C GLU A 139 5.60 -5.65 22.27
N ASN A 140 5.41 -6.75 23.01
CA ASN A 140 4.98 -8.02 22.45
C ASN A 140 3.58 -7.92 21.80
N ALA A 141 2.66 -7.17 22.41
CA ALA A 141 1.35 -6.90 21.80
C ALA A 141 1.48 -6.12 20.47
N LYS A 142 2.36 -5.12 20.41
CA LYS A 142 2.64 -4.35 19.19
C LYS A 142 3.25 -5.22 18.09
N LEU A 143 4.22 -6.07 18.44
CA LEU A 143 4.84 -7.00 17.50
C LEU A 143 3.83 -8.00 16.94
N LYS A 144 2.97 -8.57 17.78
CA LYS A 144 1.87 -9.45 17.33
C LYS A 144 0.94 -8.76 16.33
N ALA A 145 0.58 -7.51 16.59
CA ALA A 145 -0.24 -6.73 15.65
C ALA A 145 0.46 -6.51 14.30
N GLN A 146 1.77 -6.23 14.32
CA GLN A 146 2.57 -6.09 13.10
C GLN A 146 2.65 -7.39 12.30
N VAL A 147 2.89 -8.52 12.97
CA VAL A 147 2.92 -9.85 12.32
C VAL A 147 1.58 -10.14 11.64
N ASN A 148 0.46 -9.95 12.33
CA ASN A 148 -0.87 -10.16 11.75
C ASN A 148 -1.12 -9.27 10.52
N SER A 149 -0.64 -8.02 10.56
CA SER A 149 -0.74 -7.10 9.42
C SER A 149 0.07 -7.60 8.22
N LEU A 150 1.31 -8.03 8.45
CA LEU A 150 2.19 -8.57 7.41
C LEU A 150 1.64 -9.88 6.82
N GLU A 151 1.07 -10.76 7.62
CA GLU A 151 0.41 -11.99 7.15
C GLU A 151 -0.77 -11.69 6.23
N LYS A 152 -1.57 -10.68 6.58
CA LYS A 152 -2.68 -10.22 5.75
C LYS A 152 -2.19 -9.64 4.41
N GLU A 153 -1.17 -8.81 4.44
CA GLU A 153 -0.55 -8.24 3.23
C GLU A 153 0.03 -9.33 2.33
N ASN A 154 0.77 -10.29 2.91
CA ASN A 154 1.35 -11.41 2.18
C ASN A 154 0.26 -12.29 1.54
N SER A 155 -0.84 -12.53 2.25
CA SER A 155 -2.01 -13.24 1.70
C SER A 155 -2.63 -12.51 0.52
N GLN A 156 -2.80 -11.19 0.62
CA GLN A 156 -3.31 -10.37 -0.49
C GLN A 156 -2.36 -10.38 -1.70
N LEU A 157 -1.05 -10.33 -1.48
CA LEU A 157 -0.05 -10.41 -2.54
C LEU A 157 -0.07 -11.78 -3.24
N LYS A 158 -0.22 -12.88 -2.48
CA LYS A 158 -0.37 -14.22 -3.05
C LYS A 158 -1.60 -14.34 -3.94
N GLU A 159 -2.75 -13.81 -3.51
CA GLU A 159 -3.97 -13.81 -4.34
C GLU A 159 -3.83 -12.92 -5.59
N LYS A 160 -3.16 -11.76 -5.48
CA LYS A 160 -2.81 -10.94 -6.65
C LYS A 160 -1.87 -11.67 -7.62
N LEU A 161 -0.97 -12.52 -7.12
CA LEU A 161 -0.07 -13.30 -7.96
C LEU A 161 -0.81 -14.43 -8.69
N LYS A 162 -1.74 -15.10 -8.01
CA LYS A 162 -2.60 -16.14 -8.60
C LYS A 162 -3.55 -15.61 -9.68
N SER A 163 -4.09 -14.41 -9.49
CA SER A 163 -5.04 -13.78 -10.41
C SER A 163 -4.39 -13.16 -11.66
N ARG A 164 -3.06 -13.13 -11.75
CA ARG A 164 -2.38 -12.70 -12.97
C ARG A 164 -2.42 -13.84 -13.99
N PRO A 165 -2.83 -13.58 -15.25
CA PRO A 165 -2.73 -14.58 -16.30
C PRO A 165 -1.27 -15.00 -16.40
N ASN A 166 -1.01 -16.30 -16.27
CA ASN A 166 0.34 -16.82 -16.32
C ASN A 166 0.88 -16.60 -17.75
N ILE A 167 2.20 -16.46 -17.89
CA ILE A 167 2.90 -16.21 -19.16
C ILE A 167 2.46 -17.23 -20.23
N ALA A 168 2.15 -18.46 -19.83
CA ALA A 168 1.61 -19.50 -20.71
C ALA A 168 0.26 -19.13 -21.37
N GLU A 169 -0.68 -18.53 -20.63
CA GLU A 169 -1.99 -18.12 -21.16
C GLU A 169 -1.85 -16.97 -22.16
N LEU A 170 -1.03 -15.97 -21.81
CA LEU A 170 -0.70 -14.86 -22.72
C LEU A 170 -0.01 -15.37 -24.00
N ASN A 171 0.94 -16.29 -23.87
CA ASN A 171 1.61 -16.92 -25.01
C ASN A 171 0.63 -17.72 -25.89
N ALA A 172 -0.28 -18.48 -25.28
CA ALA A 172 -1.31 -19.20 -26.02
C ALA A 172 -2.21 -18.23 -26.81
N ARG A 173 -2.59 -17.09 -26.19
CA ARG A 173 -3.37 -16.04 -26.86
C ARG A 173 -2.60 -15.39 -28.01
N ILE A 174 -1.30 -15.10 -27.83
CA ILE A 174 -0.44 -14.58 -28.89
C ILE A 174 -0.36 -15.57 -30.06
N VAL A 175 -0.15 -16.86 -29.81
CA VAL A 175 -0.09 -17.89 -30.85
C VAL A 175 -1.42 -17.96 -31.62
N ASN A 176 -2.55 -17.94 -30.91
CA ASN A 176 -3.87 -17.96 -31.54
C ASN A 176 -4.11 -16.71 -32.40
N LEU A 177 -3.86 -15.51 -31.87
CA LEU A 177 -3.97 -14.26 -32.62
C LEU A 177 -3.05 -14.23 -33.84
N THR A 178 -1.84 -14.79 -33.72
CA THR A 178 -0.90 -14.91 -34.85
C THR A 178 -1.45 -15.83 -35.93
N LYS A 179 -2.07 -16.96 -35.57
CA LYS A 179 -2.73 -17.86 -36.52
C LYS A 179 -3.91 -17.17 -37.22
N GLN A 180 -4.76 -16.47 -36.47
CA GLN A 180 -5.88 -15.70 -37.04
C GLN A 180 -5.39 -14.62 -37.99
N ASN A 181 -4.33 -13.88 -37.64
CA ASN A 181 -3.76 -12.86 -38.51
C ASN A 181 -3.23 -13.45 -39.83
N ARG A 182 -2.58 -14.62 -39.79
CA ARG A 182 -2.13 -15.34 -41.00
C ARG A 182 -3.31 -15.77 -41.87
N ALA A 183 -4.38 -16.30 -41.26
CA ALA A 183 -5.58 -16.70 -41.99
C ALA A 183 -6.24 -15.50 -42.69
N LEU A 184 -6.43 -14.38 -41.98
CA LEU A 184 -6.99 -13.16 -42.54
C LEU A 184 -6.14 -12.59 -43.68
N LYS A 185 -4.80 -12.63 -43.56
CA LYS A 185 -3.90 -12.24 -44.66
C LYS A 185 -4.07 -13.12 -45.90
N ALA A 186 -4.24 -14.43 -45.72
CA ALA A 186 -4.48 -15.35 -46.83
C ALA A 186 -5.83 -15.10 -47.49
N GLU A 187 -6.89 -14.88 -46.70
CA GLU A 187 -8.21 -14.51 -47.21
C GLU A 187 -8.19 -13.19 -47.98
N LEU A 188 -7.49 -12.18 -47.47
CA LEU A 188 -7.33 -10.88 -48.12
C LEU A 188 -6.57 -11.01 -49.45
N ALA A 189 -5.53 -11.84 -49.51
CA ALA A 189 -4.82 -12.13 -50.76
C ALA A 189 -5.73 -12.84 -51.78
N ASN A 190 -6.51 -13.82 -51.34
CA ASN A 190 -7.48 -14.52 -52.20
C ASN A 190 -8.55 -13.56 -52.73
N LEU A 191 -9.10 -12.71 -51.87
CA LEU A 191 -10.11 -11.73 -52.25
C LEU A 191 -9.54 -10.69 -53.25
N THR A 192 -8.29 -10.26 -53.03
CA THR A 192 -7.57 -9.37 -53.95
C THR A 192 -7.40 -10.02 -55.32
N ASN A 193 -7.02 -11.30 -55.36
CA ASN A 193 -6.91 -12.04 -56.62
C ASN A 193 -8.25 -12.16 -57.34
N LYS A 194 -9.33 -12.49 -56.63
CA LYS A 194 -10.69 -12.53 -57.20
C LYS A 194 -11.13 -11.17 -57.73
N TYR A 195 -10.86 -10.10 -56.99
CA TYR A 195 -11.14 -8.74 -57.43
C TYR A 195 -10.41 -8.40 -58.73
N ASN A 196 -9.11 -8.71 -58.83
CA ASN A 196 -8.33 -8.44 -60.04
C ASN A 196 -8.83 -9.26 -61.25
N GLN A 197 -9.20 -10.52 -61.04
CA GLN A 197 -9.80 -11.35 -62.09
C GLN A 197 -11.14 -10.78 -62.56
N LEU A 198 -11.99 -10.34 -61.63
CA LEU A 198 -13.28 -9.76 -61.97
C LEU A 198 -13.12 -8.43 -62.68
N LYS A 199 -12.17 -7.60 -62.25
CA LYS A 199 -11.80 -6.34 -62.92
C LYS A 199 -11.32 -6.60 -64.34
N ALA A 200 -10.40 -7.54 -64.55
CA ALA A 200 -9.93 -7.90 -65.88
C ALA A 200 -11.05 -8.40 -66.80
N LYS A 201 -12.00 -9.21 -66.26
CA LYS A 201 -13.19 -9.63 -67.00
C LYS A 201 -14.10 -8.46 -67.36
N ALA A 202 -14.31 -7.52 -66.44
CA ALA A 202 -15.11 -6.32 -66.69
C ALA A 202 -14.47 -5.44 -67.76
N ASP A 203 -13.15 -5.22 -67.69
CA ASP A 203 -12.40 -4.46 -68.70
C ASP A 203 -12.49 -5.12 -70.08
N PHE A 204 -12.33 -6.44 -70.15
CA PHE A 204 -12.47 -7.22 -71.39
C PHE A 204 -13.89 -7.15 -71.98
N LEU A 205 -14.93 -7.29 -71.16
CA LEU A 205 -16.31 -7.14 -71.60
C LEU A 205 -16.61 -5.71 -72.06
N SER A 206 -16.03 -4.70 -71.38
CA SER A 206 -16.15 -3.31 -71.80
C SER A 206 -15.51 -3.08 -73.17
N GLN A 207 -14.34 -3.67 -73.43
CA GLN A 207 -13.67 -3.62 -74.74
C GLN A 207 -14.52 -4.30 -75.81
N GLN A 208 -15.03 -5.52 -75.57
CA GLN A 208 -15.92 -6.19 -76.52
C GLN A 208 -17.17 -5.36 -76.83
N ASN A 209 -17.80 -4.76 -75.82
CA ASN A 209 -18.95 -3.90 -76.03
C ASN A 209 -18.63 -2.68 -76.90
N GLU A 210 -17.44 -2.09 -76.74
CA GLU A 210 -16.97 -0.99 -77.58
C GLU A 210 -16.72 -1.46 -79.03
N GLU A 211 -16.09 -2.62 -79.22
CA GLU A 211 -15.92 -3.24 -80.53
C GLU A 211 -17.28 -3.52 -81.21
N TYR A 212 -18.25 -4.08 -80.49
CA TYR A 212 -19.60 -4.29 -81.01
C TYR A 212 -20.28 -2.96 -81.40
N ARG A 213 -20.12 -1.90 -80.60
CA ARG A 213 -20.63 -0.56 -80.94
C ARG A 213 -20.01 -0.04 -82.24
N GLN A 214 -18.71 -0.22 -82.42
CA GLN A 214 -17.99 0.19 -83.63
C GLN A 214 -18.46 -0.59 -84.86
N ILE A 215 -18.59 -1.91 -84.76
CA ILE A 215 -19.10 -2.77 -85.84
C ILE A 215 -20.53 -2.37 -86.23
N ILE A 216 -21.43 -2.16 -85.25
CA ILE A 216 -22.80 -1.71 -85.50
C ILE A 216 -22.80 -0.37 -86.23
N GLN A 217 -21.98 0.59 -85.79
CA GLN A 217 -21.86 1.90 -86.43
C GLN A 217 -21.33 1.79 -87.86
N GLN A 218 -20.34 0.93 -88.11
CA GLN A 218 -19.79 0.67 -89.44
C GLN A 218 -20.85 0.08 -90.37
N VAL A 219 -21.55 -0.98 -89.95
CA VAL A 219 -22.62 -1.62 -90.75
C VAL A 219 -23.74 -0.63 -91.06
N MET A 220 -24.15 0.20 -90.08
CA MET A 220 -25.17 1.23 -90.29
C MET A 220 -24.72 2.29 -91.31
N ASN A 221 -23.46 2.73 -91.25
CA ASN A 221 -22.88 3.66 -92.21
C ASN A 221 -22.78 3.05 -93.62
N GLU A 222 -22.37 1.78 -93.73
CA GLU A 222 -22.30 1.03 -95.00
C GLU A 222 -23.68 0.89 -95.64
N GLN A 223 -24.71 0.49 -94.88
CA GLN A 223 -26.10 0.42 -95.38
C GLN A 223 -26.62 1.79 -95.85
N SER A 224 -26.33 2.85 -95.10
CA SER A 224 -26.70 4.21 -95.51
C SER A 224 -25.98 4.67 -96.79
N SER A 225 -24.75 4.20 -97.01
CA SER A 225 -23.96 4.53 -98.20
C SER A 225 -24.40 3.72 -99.41
N GLN A 226 -24.64 2.42 -99.26
CA GLN A 226 -25.18 1.55 -100.31
C GLN A 226 -26.57 2.00 -100.76
N SER A 227 -27.44 2.38 -99.83
CA SER A 227 -28.74 2.95 -100.17
C SER A 227 -28.58 4.28 -100.92
N LYS A 228 -27.74 5.21 -100.45
CA LYS A 228 -27.42 6.43 -101.20
C LYS A 228 -26.89 6.13 -102.62
N GLN A 229 -25.99 5.15 -102.76
CA GLN A 229 -25.44 4.75 -104.06
C GLN A 229 -26.51 4.14 -104.97
N SER A 230 -27.37 3.25 -104.46
CA SER A 230 -28.46 2.66 -105.25
C SER A 230 -29.49 3.71 -105.67
N TYR A 231 -29.80 4.68 -104.80
CA TYR A 231 -30.63 5.84 -105.17
C TYR A 231 -29.95 6.69 -106.25
N ILE A 232 -28.65 6.97 -106.14
CA ILE A 232 -27.88 7.72 -107.15
C ILE A 232 -27.82 6.96 -108.48
N GLU A 233 -27.59 5.64 -108.45
CA GLU A 233 -27.57 4.80 -109.65
C GLU A 233 -28.94 4.72 -110.32
N LYS A 234 -30.02 4.58 -109.55
CA LYS A 234 -31.38 4.60 -110.07
C LYS A 234 -31.69 5.96 -110.72
N ALA A 235 -31.35 7.07 -110.06
CA ALA A 235 -31.49 8.40 -110.63
C ALA A 235 -30.66 8.60 -111.92
N LYS A 236 -29.43 8.06 -111.97
CA LYS A 236 -28.60 8.08 -113.19
C LYS A 236 -29.25 7.26 -114.32
N LYS A 237 -29.75 6.05 -114.03
CA LYS A 237 -30.45 5.20 -115.01
C LYS A 237 -31.70 5.89 -115.55
N GLU A 238 -32.53 6.48 -114.68
CA GLU A 238 -33.71 7.24 -115.10
C GLU A 238 -33.34 8.42 -116.01
N ARG A 239 -32.25 9.14 -115.70
CA ARG A 239 -31.74 10.22 -116.56
C ARG A 239 -31.23 9.71 -117.91
N LEU A 240 -30.56 8.56 -117.95
CA LEU A 240 -30.09 7.90 -119.18
C LEU A 240 -31.27 7.46 -120.05
N VAL A 241 -32.27 6.79 -119.46
CA VAL A 241 -33.49 6.38 -120.17
C VAL A 241 -34.23 7.59 -120.72
N GLY A 242 -34.40 8.66 -119.93
CA GLY A 242 -34.98 9.92 -120.40
C GLY A 242 -34.20 10.54 -121.56
N SER A 243 -32.86 10.50 -121.52
CA SER A 243 -32.03 11.00 -122.61
C SER A 243 -32.14 10.16 -123.89
N VAL A 244 -32.22 8.84 -123.79
CA VAL A 244 -32.40 7.95 -124.95
C VAL A 244 -33.78 8.15 -125.58
N LEU A 245 -34.83 8.25 -124.76
CA LEU A 245 -36.18 8.56 -125.24
C LEU A 245 -36.22 9.90 -125.98
N LEU A 246 -35.59 10.95 -125.44
CA LEU A 246 -35.52 12.26 -126.09
C LEU A 246 -34.73 12.22 -127.42
N LYS A 247 -33.62 11.48 -127.47
CA LYS A 247 -32.85 11.26 -128.71
C LYS A 247 -33.63 10.46 -129.74
N GLY A 248 -34.39 9.46 -129.32
CA GLY A 248 -35.29 8.71 -130.20
C GLY A 248 -36.41 9.60 -130.77
N LEU A 249 -36.99 10.46 -129.94
CA LEU A 249 -38.05 11.39 -130.34
C LEU A 249 -37.54 12.48 -131.30
N THR A 250 -36.30 12.93 -131.12
CA THR A 250 -35.66 13.86 -132.08
C THR A 250 -35.26 13.16 -133.38
N ALA A 251 -34.73 11.93 -133.32
CA ALA A 251 -34.42 11.15 -134.52
C ALA A 251 -35.68 10.82 -135.33
N SER A 252 -36.79 10.47 -134.68
CA SER A 252 -38.07 10.25 -135.37
C SER A 252 -38.57 11.52 -136.04
N LEU A 253 -38.48 12.68 -135.38
CA LEU A 253 -38.79 13.99 -135.97
C LEU A 253 -37.91 14.28 -137.20
N VAL A 254 -36.62 13.98 -137.14
CA VAL A 254 -35.70 14.14 -138.29
C VAL A 254 -36.09 13.23 -139.44
N VAL A 255 -36.40 11.96 -139.18
CA VAL A 255 -36.84 11.01 -140.22
C VAL A 255 -38.15 11.46 -140.86
N VAL A 256 -39.13 11.88 -140.06
CA VAL A 256 -40.41 12.42 -140.57
C VAL A 256 -40.16 13.68 -141.41
N GLY A 257 -39.26 14.55 -140.97
CA GLY A 257 -38.84 15.74 -141.72
C GLY A 257 -38.18 15.39 -143.06
N LEU A 258 -37.28 14.40 -143.08
CA LEU A 258 -36.59 13.95 -144.30
C LEU A 258 -37.54 13.24 -145.27
N VAL A 259 -38.43 12.38 -144.79
CA VAL A 259 -39.45 11.72 -145.62
C VAL A 259 -40.42 12.76 -146.19
N GLY A 260 -40.88 13.70 -145.36
CA GLY A 260 -41.69 14.83 -145.79
C GLY A 260 -40.99 15.67 -146.86
N TYR A 261 -39.70 15.96 -146.69
CA TYR A 261 -38.89 16.69 -147.66
C TYR A 261 -38.66 15.91 -148.96
N GLY A 262 -38.44 14.59 -148.88
CA GLY A 262 -38.30 13.70 -150.03
C GLY A 262 -39.56 13.67 -150.90
N LEU A 263 -40.73 13.52 -150.27
CA LEU A 263 -42.03 13.60 -150.96
C LEU A 263 -42.27 14.99 -151.57
N TYR A 264 -41.91 16.06 -150.86
CA TYR A 264 -41.99 17.42 -151.38
C TYR A 264 -41.11 17.65 -152.62
N ARG A 265 -39.89 17.12 -152.62
CA ARG A 265 -38.94 17.25 -153.75
C ARG A 265 -39.33 16.38 -154.94
N ALA A 266 -39.88 15.17 -154.70
CA ALA A 266 -40.37 14.29 -155.76
C ALA A 266 -41.57 14.92 -156.51
N LYS A 267 -42.49 15.59 -155.79
CA LYS A 267 -43.61 16.30 -156.41
C LYS A 267 -43.15 17.42 -157.35
N ARG A 268 -42.14 18.22 -156.96
CA ARG A 268 -41.61 19.29 -157.84
C ARG A 268 -40.88 18.78 -159.09
N ARG A 269 -40.39 17.54 -159.12
CA ARG A 269 -39.67 16.99 -160.28
C ARG A 269 -40.58 16.59 -161.45
N HIS A 270 -41.87 16.41 -161.23
CA HIS A 270 -42.82 16.02 -162.28
C HIS A 270 -43.47 17.19 -163.04
N GLU A 271 -43.18 18.45 -162.69
CA GLU A 271 -43.76 19.62 -163.35
C GLU A 271 -42.86 20.27 -164.43
N PHE A 272 -41.62 19.79 -164.66
CA PHE A 272 -40.63 20.48 -165.52
C PHE A 272 -39.92 19.62 -166.58
N ALA A 273 -40.49 18.48 -167.01
CA ALA A 273 -39.94 17.65 -168.10
C ALA A 273 -40.91 17.46 -169.29
N GLY A 274 -41.82 18.41 -169.49
CA GLY A 274 -42.56 18.58 -170.73
C GLY A 274 -42.22 19.93 -171.34
N LEU A 275 -41.22 19.95 -172.24
CA LEU A 275 -40.97 20.89 -173.34
C LEU A 275 -39.79 20.37 -174.16
#